data_AF-A0AAJ2GYY9-F1
#
_entry.id   AF-A0AAJ2GYY9-F1
#
_cell.length_a   1.000
_cell.length_b   1.000
_cell.length_c   1.000
_cell.angle_alpha   90.00
_cell.angle_beta   90.00
_cell.angle_gamma   90.00
#
_symmetry.space_group_name_H-M   'P 1'
#
loop_
_entity.id
_entity.type
_entity.pdbx_description
1 polymer ?
#
loop_
_entity_poly.entity_id
_entity_poly.type
_entity_poly.pdbx_seq_one_letter_code
_entity_poly.pdbx_strand_id
1 'polypeptide(L)'
;TTPDPLDGIGAAIDAVLADDAGRAAQVRHAMLGTTHCTNAILQRRGLGRVGTMRLGAPATDAVPPLSEWPEDLRAAVDGGTAIVRGGIDISGRPYAHLDDDEIARVADSWRGAVTAVAVSGVFSPIDPGQEEHAAAIVADV
;
A
#
# COMPACT_ATOMS: atom_id res chain seq x y z
N THR A 1 17.12 11.65 -19.00
CA THR A 1 15.77 11.25 -18.58
C THR A 1 14.88 12.46 -18.68
N THR A 2 13.64 12.30 -19.13
CA THR A 2 12.64 13.36 -19.20
C THR A 2 12.03 13.63 -17.81
N PRO A 3 11.42 14.80 -17.57
CA PRO A 3 10.68 15.09 -16.34
C PRO A 3 9.51 14.14 -16.12
N ASP A 4 8.78 13.79 -17.20
CA ASP A 4 7.82 12.69 -17.19
C ASP A 4 8.52 11.40 -17.64
N PRO A 5 8.65 10.38 -16.78
CA PRO A 5 9.24 9.10 -17.16
C PRO A 5 8.56 8.41 -18.35
N LEU A 6 7.25 8.60 -18.53
CA LEU A 6 6.49 7.96 -19.61
C LEU A 6 6.90 8.49 -20.99
N ASP A 7 7.18 9.79 -21.11
CA ASP A 7 7.69 10.38 -22.35
C ASP A 7 9.02 9.76 -22.76
N GLY A 8 9.91 9.56 -21.79
CA GLY A 8 11.23 8.97 -22.03
C GLY A 8 11.14 7.49 -22.41
N ILE A 9 10.21 6.76 -21.80
CA ILE A 9 9.92 5.36 -22.15
C ILE A 9 9.35 5.29 -23.57
N GLY A 10 8.37 6.15 -23.90
CA GLY A 10 7.77 6.22 -25.23
C GLY A 10 8.80 6.50 -26.31
N ALA A 11 9.61 7.55 -26.13
CA ALA A 11 10.67 7.90 -27.07
C ALA A 11 11.71 6.77 -27.26
N ALA A 12 12.06 6.04 -26.19
CA ALA A 12 12.97 4.91 -26.29
C ALA A 12 12.35 3.74 -27.06
N ILE A 13 11.05 3.45 -26.84
CA ILE A 13 10.32 2.44 -27.59
C ILE A 13 10.25 2.83 -29.07
N ASP A 14 9.84 4.07 -29.38
CA ASP A 14 9.74 4.57 -30.75
C ASP A 14 11.08 4.47 -31.49
N ALA A 15 12.18 4.85 -30.83
CA ALA A 15 13.52 4.74 -31.40
C ALA A 15 13.91 3.28 -31.73
N VAL A 16 13.56 2.31 -30.88
CA VAL A 16 13.84 0.89 -31.13
C VAL A 16 13.00 0.35 -32.30
N LEU A 17 11.78 0.84 -32.46
CA LEU A 17 10.84 0.37 -33.49
C LEU A 17 11.02 1.07 -34.85
N ALA A 18 11.70 2.21 -34.92
CA ALA A 18 11.79 3.06 -36.11
C ALA A 18 12.50 2.41 -37.32
N ASP A 19 13.43 1.49 -37.10
CA ASP A 19 14.37 1.04 -38.14
C ASP A 19 13.88 -0.15 -39.00
N ASP A 20 12.70 -0.74 -38.76
CA ASP A 20 12.19 -1.86 -39.58
C ASP A 20 10.66 -1.99 -39.54
N ALA A 21 10.05 -1.89 -40.73
CA ALA A 21 8.61 -2.06 -40.94
C ALA A 21 8.21 -3.52 -40.67
N GLY A 22 7.81 -3.79 -39.42
CA GLY A 22 7.39 -5.11 -38.95
C GLY A 22 8.05 -5.54 -37.65
N ARG A 23 9.06 -4.82 -37.16
CA ARG A 23 9.75 -5.13 -35.90
C ARG A 23 8.82 -5.12 -34.69
N ALA A 24 7.85 -4.20 -34.65
CA ALA A 24 6.82 -4.20 -33.61
C ALA A 24 6.08 -5.54 -33.53
N ALA A 25 5.78 -6.18 -34.68
CA ALA A 25 5.10 -7.47 -34.74
C ALA A 25 5.98 -8.67 -34.30
N GLN A 26 7.30 -8.46 -34.17
CA GLN A 26 8.25 -9.49 -33.72
C GLN A 26 8.53 -9.42 -32.21
N VAL A 27 8.17 -8.31 -31.55
CA VAL A 27 8.32 -8.15 -30.10
C VAL A 27 7.31 -9.04 -29.38
N ARG A 28 7.80 -10.03 -28.63
CA ARG A 28 6.96 -10.95 -27.85
C ARG A 28 6.83 -10.57 -26.38
N HIS A 29 7.84 -9.89 -25.85
CA HIS A 29 7.92 -9.50 -24.45
C HIS A 29 8.58 -8.14 -24.32
N ALA A 30 8.14 -7.37 -23.34
CA ALA A 30 8.80 -6.17 -22.87
C ALA A 30 9.00 -6.29 -21.36
N MET A 31 10.15 -5.83 -20.88
CA MET A 31 10.45 -5.77 -19.45
C MET A 31 10.72 -4.32 -19.07
N LEU A 32 10.02 -3.83 -18.05
CA LEU A 32 10.22 -2.49 -17.50
C LEU A 32 10.91 -2.61 -16.15
N GLY A 33 12.20 -2.26 -16.10
CA GLY A 33 12.94 -2.07 -14.85
C GLY A 33 13.11 -0.58 -14.57
N THR A 34 12.59 -0.11 -13.44
CA THR A 34 12.67 1.31 -13.04
C THR A 34 13.01 1.45 -11.56
N THR A 35 13.70 2.52 -11.22
CA THR A 35 14.01 2.93 -9.84
C THR A 35 13.03 3.99 -9.33
N HIS A 36 11.92 4.24 -10.02
CA HIS A 36 10.98 5.32 -9.68
C HIS A 36 10.47 5.21 -8.24
N CYS A 37 9.98 4.04 -7.83
CA CYS A 37 9.46 3.83 -6.47
C CYS A 37 10.55 3.96 -5.40
N THR A 38 11.73 3.38 -5.63
CA THR A 38 12.84 3.47 -4.67
C THR A 38 13.35 4.90 -4.53
N ASN A 39 13.42 5.66 -5.63
CA ASN A 39 13.77 7.08 -5.59
C ASN A 39 12.71 7.93 -4.89
N ALA A 40 11.42 7.67 -5.13
CA ALA A 40 10.33 8.36 -4.43
C ALA A 40 10.43 8.19 -2.91
N ILE A 41 10.70 6.94 -2.47
CA ILE A 41 10.96 6.66 -1.06
C ILE A 41 12.19 7.42 -0.60
N LEU A 42 13.37 7.27 -1.23
CA LEU A 42 14.62 7.92 -0.80
C LEU A 42 14.53 9.45 -0.74
N GLN A 43 13.80 10.07 -1.68
CA GLN A 43 13.69 11.52 -1.81
C GLN A 43 12.50 12.11 -1.04
N ARG A 44 11.60 11.27 -0.52
CA ARG A 44 10.38 11.64 0.20
C ARG A 44 9.44 12.48 -0.68
N ARG A 45 9.37 12.16 -1.97
CA ARG A 45 8.65 12.95 -2.99
C ARG A 45 7.68 12.07 -3.76
N GLY A 46 6.51 12.63 -4.06
CA GLY A 46 5.46 11.90 -4.78
C GLY A 46 4.89 10.72 -3.99
N LEU A 47 5.01 10.75 -2.65
CA LEU A 47 4.45 9.73 -1.77
C LEU A 47 3.03 10.13 -1.36
N GLY A 48 2.09 9.18 -1.41
CA GLY A 48 0.74 9.36 -0.89
C GLY A 48 0.70 9.26 0.63
N ARG A 49 -0.29 9.93 1.24
CA ARG A 49 -0.58 9.77 2.68
C ARG A 49 -1.42 8.50 2.84
N VAL A 50 -1.00 7.60 3.72
CA VAL A 50 -1.61 6.28 3.90
C VAL A 50 -2.10 6.11 5.33
N GLY A 51 -3.38 5.78 5.49
CA GLY A 51 -3.92 5.34 6.77
C GLY A 51 -3.45 3.92 7.07
N THR A 52 -2.85 3.66 8.23
CA THR A 52 -2.36 2.32 8.60
C THR A 52 -3.23 1.72 9.68
N MET A 53 -4.02 0.70 9.32
CA MET A 53 -4.92 -0.02 10.22
C MET A 53 -4.33 -1.40 10.55
N ARG A 54 -4.13 -1.68 11.84
CA ARG A 54 -3.71 -3.00 12.32
C ARG A 54 -4.86 -3.71 13.04
N LEU A 55 -5.23 -4.89 12.55
CA LEU A 55 -6.18 -5.80 13.20
C LEU A 55 -5.41 -6.60 14.25
N GLY A 56 -5.41 -6.10 15.50
CA GLY A 56 -4.47 -6.60 16.51
C GLY A 56 -4.70 -6.12 17.94
N ALA A 57 -5.82 -5.45 18.23
CA ALA A 57 -6.17 -5.10 19.60
C ALA A 57 -6.85 -6.29 20.33
N PRO A 58 -6.54 -6.52 21.63
CA PRO A 58 -5.62 -5.73 22.46
C PRO A 58 -4.16 -6.23 22.45
N ALA A 59 -3.84 -7.30 21.71
CA ALA A 59 -2.56 -8.00 21.82
C ALA A 59 -1.34 -7.15 21.41
N THR A 60 -1.55 -6.09 20.61
CA THR A 60 -0.47 -5.33 19.98
C THR A 60 -0.41 -3.85 20.39
N ASP A 61 -1.26 -3.40 21.32
CA ASP A 61 -1.41 -1.97 21.67
C ASP A 61 -0.11 -1.31 22.15
N ALA A 62 0.84 -2.08 22.68
CA ALA A 62 2.11 -1.58 23.18
C ALA A 62 3.02 -0.95 22.12
N VAL A 63 2.91 -1.37 20.84
CA VAL A 63 3.77 -0.87 19.75
C VAL A 63 2.88 -0.37 18.60
N PRO A 64 2.72 0.94 18.44
CA PRO A 64 1.93 1.52 17.35
C PRO A 64 2.47 1.18 15.95
N PRO A 65 1.62 1.24 14.91
CA PRO A 65 2.11 1.22 13.53
C PRO A 65 3.10 2.36 13.27
N LEU A 66 4.05 2.11 12.36
CA LEU A 66 5.13 3.05 12.00
C LEU A 66 6.12 3.36 13.14
N SER A 67 6.11 2.58 14.22
CA SER A 67 7.18 2.60 15.23
C SER A 67 8.54 2.37 14.57
N GLU A 68 9.56 3.10 15.02
CA GLU A 68 10.95 3.04 14.51
C GLU A 68 11.18 3.49 13.05
N TRP A 69 10.14 4.00 12.36
CA TRP A 69 10.34 4.58 11.04
C TRP A 69 11.16 5.88 11.13
N PRO A 70 12.02 6.18 10.14
CA PRO A 70 12.67 7.48 10.03
C PRO A 70 11.63 8.61 10.07
N GLU A 71 11.85 9.62 10.91
CA GLU A 71 10.89 10.70 11.16
C GLU A 71 10.51 11.44 9.87
N ASP A 72 11.49 11.68 8.99
CA ASP A 72 11.31 12.31 7.68
C ASP A 72 10.40 11.49 6.75
N LEU A 73 10.58 10.17 6.75
CA LEU A 73 9.74 9.27 5.96
C LEU A 73 8.34 9.20 6.55
N ARG A 74 8.21 9.08 7.87
CA ARG A 74 6.92 9.05 8.56
C ARG A 74 6.13 10.33 8.27
N ALA A 75 6.75 11.50 8.39
CA ALA A 75 6.10 12.78 8.08
C ALA A 75 5.59 12.86 6.63
N ALA A 76 6.27 12.21 5.70
CA ALA A 76 5.87 12.18 4.29
C ALA A 76 4.67 11.25 4.00
N VAL A 77 4.48 10.16 4.76
CA VAL A 77 3.53 9.09 4.43
C VAL A 77 2.40 8.88 5.45
N ASP A 78 2.59 9.26 6.71
CA ASP A 78 1.66 8.93 7.81
C ASP A 78 0.34 9.67 7.63
N GLY A 79 -0.69 8.99 7.16
CA GLY A 79 -2.05 9.52 7.02
C GLY A 79 -2.90 9.38 8.30
N GLY A 80 -2.34 8.75 9.33
CA GLY A 80 -3.05 8.28 10.51
C GLY A 80 -2.76 6.80 10.76
N THR A 81 -2.73 6.40 12.02
CA THR A 81 -2.56 5.00 12.42
C THR A 81 -3.66 4.59 13.40
N ALA A 82 -4.09 3.33 13.30
CA ALA A 82 -5.07 2.75 14.20
C ALA A 82 -4.74 1.29 14.48
N ILE A 83 -4.98 0.85 15.71
CA ILE A 83 -5.01 -0.56 16.09
C ILE A 83 -6.46 -0.83 16.48
N VAL A 84 -7.10 -1.73 15.77
CA VAL A 84 -8.50 -2.10 15.96
C VAL A 84 -8.61 -3.55 16.38
N ARG A 85 -9.77 -3.94 16.92
CA ARG A 85 -10.02 -5.33 17.31
C ARG A 85 -9.88 -6.27 16.14
N GLY A 86 -9.25 -7.42 16.40
CA GLY A 86 -9.06 -8.46 15.40
C GLY A 86 -7.69 -9.09 15.46
N GLY A 87 -7.42 -9.88 14.44
CA GLY A 87 -6.27 -10.76 14.29
C GLY A 87 -6.60 -12.20 14.66
N ILE A 88 -5.77 -13.10 14.15
CA ILE A 88 -5.84 -14.53 14.40
C ILE A 88 -4.64 -14.98 15.22
N ASP A 89 -4.71 -16.16 15.83
CA ASP A 89 -3.58 -16.81 16.48
C ASP A 89 -2.77 -17.66 15.49
N ILE A 90 -1.68 -18.27 15.97
CA ILE A 90 -0.82 -19.14 15.17
C ILE A 90 -1.52 -20.40 14.63
N SER A 91 -2.70 -20.74 15.17
CA SER A 91 -3.53 -21.86 14.69
C SER A 91 -4.53 -21.42 13.63
N GLY A 92 -4.53 -20.15 13.23
CA GLY A 92 -5.48 -19.58 12.28
C GLY A 92 -6.85 -19.27 12.86
N ARG A 93 -7.01 -19.31 14.19
CA ARG A 93 -8.30 -19.01 14.83
C ARG A 93 -8.36 -17.54 15.24
N PRO A 94 -9.52 -16.87 15.14
CA PRO A 94 -9.67 -15.53 15.69
C PRO A 94 -9.32 -15.52 17.18
N TYR A 95 -8.32 -14.74 17.58
CA TYR A 95 -8.09 -14.49 19.00
C TYR A 95 -8.99 -13.35 19.49
N ALA A 96 -9.35 -12.43 18.59
CA ALA A 96 -10.36 -11.41 18.77
C ALA A 96 -11.24 -11.34 17.50
N HIS A 97 -12.54 -11.08 17.69
CA HIS A 97 -13.45 -10.80 16.58
C HIS A 97 -13.27 -9.36 16.09
N LEU A 98 -13.49 -9.15 14.79
CA LEU A 98 -13.54 -7.81 14.21
C LEU A 98 -14.71 -7.02 14.80
N ASP A 99 -14.50 -5.70 14.86
CA ASP A 99 -15.53 -4.71 15.18
C ASP A 99 -15.72 -3.85 13.92
N ASP A 100 -16.73 -4.22 13.13
CA ASP A 100 -17.00 -3.59 11.83
C ASP A 100 -17.29 -2.09 11.98
N ASP A 101 -17.98 -1.69 13.06
CA ASP A 101 -18.28 -0.30 13.33
C ASP A 101 -17.01 0.47 13.73
N GLU A 102 -16.07 -0.14 14.46
CA GLU A 102 -14.76 0.44 14.76
C GLU A 102 -13.96 0.67 13.48
N ILE A 103 -13.90 -0.33 12.59
CA ILE A 103 -13.22 -0.25 11.30
C ILE A 103 -13.81 0.90 10.48
N ALA A 104 -15.14 0.95 10.35
CA ALA A 104 -15.83 1.99 9.58
C ALA A 104 -15.59 3.40 10.16
N ARG A 105 -15.65 3.57 11.49
CA ARG A 105 -15.37 4.86 12.15
C ARG A 105 -13.94 5.34 11.90
N VAL A 106 -12.97 4.42 12.00
CA VAL A 106 -11.56 4.76 11.74
C VAL A 106 -11.37 5.14 10.26
N ALA A 107 -11.93 4.36 9.34
CA ALA A 107 -11.85 4.63 7.90
C ALA A 107 -12.47 6.00 7.56
N ASP A 108 -13.64 6.31 8.11
CA ASP A 108 -14.34 7.58 7.85
C ASP A 108 -13.56 8.77 8.40
N SER A 109 -12.86 8.60 9.53
CA SER A 109 -11.98 9.65 10.08
C SER A 109 -10.80 10.01 9.17
N TRP A 110 -10.44 9.14 8.22
CA TRP A 110 -9.38 9.35 7.24
C TRP A 110 -9.89 9.81 5.87
N ARG A 111 -11.22 9.90 5.69
CA ARG A 111 -11.83 10.30 4.42
C ARG A 111 -11.31 11.66 3.95
N GLY A 112 -10.80 11.69 2.72
CA GLY A 112 -10.23 12.89 2.10
C GLY A 112 -8.88 13.34 2.66
N ALA A 113 -8.39 12.73 3.74
CA ALA A 113 -7.08 13.01 4.32
C ALA A 113 -5.99 12.06 3.80
N VAL A 114 -6.37 10.84 3.40
CA VAL A 114 -5.47 9.80 2.90
C VAL A 114 -5.80 9.41 1.46
N THR A 115 -4.79 8.95 0.72
CA THR A 115 -4.95 8.44 -0.65
C THR A 115 -5.15 6.93 -0.71
N ALA A 116 -4.82 6.23 0.38
CA ALA A 116 -4.98 4.79 0.52
C ALA A 116 -5.03 4.40 2.00
N VAL A 117 -5.52 3.19 2.27
CA VAL A 117 -5.46 2.56 3.59
C VAL A 117 -4.74 1.23 3.47
N ALA A 118 -3.75 0.99 4.32
CA ALA A 118 -3.07 -0.29 4.48
C ALA A 118 -3.68 -1.02 5.68
N VAL A 119 -4.24 -2.20 5.44
CA VAL A 119 -4.77 -3.09 6.48
C VAL A 119 -3.76 -4.21 6.73
N SER A 120 -3.45 -4.48 8.00
CA SER A 120 -2.54 -5.55 8.40
C SER A 120 -3.06 -6.30 9.63
N GLY A 121 -3.22 -7.61 9.53
CA GLY A 121 -3.70 -8.47 10.60
C GLY A 121 -2.59 -9.22 11.32
N VAL A 122 -2.74 -9.44 12.62
CA VAL A 122 -1.86 -10.37 13.35
C VAL A 122 -2.03 -11.78 12.76
N PHE A 123 -0.91 -12.40 12.36
CA PHE A 123 -0.83 -13.71 11.69
C PHE A 123 -1.62 -13.86 10.37
N SER A 124 -1.96 -12.75 9.68
CA SER A 124 -2.71 -12.78 8.42
C SER A 124 -2.15 -13.61 7.26
N PRO A 125 -0.83 -13.93 7.16
CA PRO A 125 -0.37 -14.88 6.14
C PRO A 125 -0.93 -16.29 6.28
N ILE A 126 -1.49 -16.65 7.45
CA ILE A 126 -2.19 -17.94 7.67
C ILE A 126 -3.61 -17.90 7.09
N ASP A 127 -4.32 -16.81 7.33
CA ASP A 127 -5.68 -16.57 6.86
C ASP A 127 -5.89 -15.05 6.65
N PRO A 128 -6.05 -14.57 5.40
CA PRO A 128 -6.25 -13.17 5.09
C PRO A 128 -7.71 -12.71 5.30
N GLY A 129 -8.65 -13.59 5.65
CA GLY A 129 -10.08 -13.30 5.60
C GLY A 129 -10.50 -12.09 6.45
N GLN A 130 -9.84 -11.84 7.57
CA GLN A 130 -10.09 -10.63 8.35
C GLN A 130 -9.57 -9.35 7.67
N GLU A 131 -8.41 -9.40 7.00
CA GLU A 131 -7.89 -8.26 6.23
C GLU A 131 -8.79 -7.95 5.04
N GLU A 132 -9.28 -8.98 4.34
CA GLU A 132 -10.19 -8.84 3.20
C GLU A 132 -11.54 -8.25 3.62
N HIS A 133 -12.12 -8.72 4.75
CA HIS A 133 -13.36 -8.19 5.30
C HIS A 133 -13.20 -6.71 5.72
N ALA A 134 -12.13 -6.39 6.44
CA ALA A 134 -11.84 -5.01 6.81
C ALA A 134 -11.60 -4.12 5.58
N ALA A 135 -10.91 -4.61 4.56
CA ALA A 135 -10.69 -3.88 3.31
C ALA A 135 -12.01 -3.60 2.56
N ALA A 136 -12.96 -4.53 2.58
CA ALA A 136 -14.29 -4.31 2.02
C ALA A 136 -15.03 -3.18 2.75
N ILE A 137 -15.02 -3.18 4.09
CA ILE A 137 -15.62 -2.09 4.89
C ILE A 137 -14.95 -0.76 4.57
N VAL A 138 -13.62 -0.72 4.53
CA VAL A 138 -12.85 0.50 4.21
C VAL A 138 -13.19 1.03 2.81
N ALA A 139 -13.45 0.16 1.84
CA ALA A 139 -13.80 0.56 0.47
C ALA A 139 -15.23 1.10 0.34
N ASP A 140 -16.15 0.68 1.21
CA ASP A 140 -17.55 1.12 1.23
C ASP A 140 -17.76 2.45 1.98
N VAL A 141 -16.75 2.89 2.74
CA VAL A 141 -16.70 4.21 3.37
C VAL A 141 -16.25 5.22 2.34
#